data_AF-A0A4R6Y8A0-F1
#
_entry.id   AF-A0A4R6Y8A0-F1
#
_cell.length_a   1.000
_cell.length_b   1.000
_cell.length_c   1.000
_cell.angle_alpha   90.00
_cell.angle_beta   90.00
_cell.angle_gamma   90.00
#
_symmetry.space_group_name_H-M   'P 1'
#
loop_
_entity.id
_entity.type
_entity.pdbx_description
1 polymer ?
#
loop_
_entity_poly.entity_id
_entity_poly.type
_entity_poly.pdbx_seq_one_letter_code
_entity_poly.pdbx_strand_id
1 'polypeptide(L)'
;MKQCPVCHKQYNNDQNFCADDGSALVAMVADVQEKPQHATTTQPVQIIQMPTKSKTGFYIFLSIVLVLISVFGFLFWLKKTDDRAHKEEEKQMAKMQAEDEEEYKKRLAAARLSDDDVKKALDAISAGSSATYRDCAADKMGLYLKRYNVWVEWQEDMPTKAHSQQNVTLAAQASINSCRQEAEALNTGKPSFDCAKAVIPTEAAICDAKDNKELAQLDMKLDNAARSARFFTSDPSRFNAMMKSWLKNRNNCGTDLDCIANAYKSTISTLNSQIEP
;
A
#
# COMPACT_ATOMS: atom_id res chain seq x y z
N MET A 1 8.86 -22.01 -0.94
CA MET A 1 9.56 -21.33 0.16
C MET A 1 9.73 -19.88 -0.21
N LYS A 2 9.58 -18.98 0.75
CA LYS A 2 9.81 -17.55 0.57
C LYS A 2 11.10 -17.16 1.29
N GLN A 3 11.76 -16.10 0.82
CA GLN A 3 13.01 -15.63 1.42
C GLN A 3 12.85 -14.17 1.84
N CYS A 4 13.40 -13.82 3.00
CA CYS A 4 13.54 -12.43 3.38
C CYS A 4 14.61 -11.76 2.49
N PRO A 5 14.33 -10.64 1.81
CA PRO A 5 15.30 -9.95 0.97
C PRO A 5 16.41 -9.24 1.76
N VAL A 6 16.22 -9.05 3.06
CA VAL A 6 17.15 -8.32 3.95
C VAL A 6 18.05 -9.29 4.72
N CYS A 7 17.48 -10.20 5.50
CA CYS A 7 18.25 -11.16 6.31
C CYS A 7 18.54 -12.49 5.60
N HIS A 8 18.00 -12.70 4.40
CA HIS A 8 18.17 -13.91 3.58
C HIS A 8 17.68 -15.23 4.22
N LYS A 9 16.99 -15.20 5.36
CA LYS A 9 16.36 -16.39 5.95
C LYS A 9 15.21 -16.91 5.07
N GLN A 10 15.07 -18.23 5.03
CA GLN A 10 13.99 -18.93 4.35
C GLN A 10 12.84 -19.19 5.32
N TYR A 11 11.62 -19.10 4.79
CA TYR A 11 10.39 -19.21 5.56
C TYR A 11 9.36 -20.07 4.82
N ASN A 12 8.44 -20.64 5.59
CA ASN A 12 7.34 -21.47 5.09
C ASN A 12 6.39 -20.63 4.23
N ASN A 13 5.65 -21.26 3.31
CA ASN A 13 4.82 -20.54 2.32
C ASN A 13 3.71 -19.69 2.94
N ASP A 14 3.28 -20.01 4.17
CA ASP A 14 2.19 -19.32 4.88
C ASP A 14 2.66 -18.02 5.57
N GLN A 15 3.97 -17.78 5.61
CA GLN A 15 4.54 -16.54 6.14
C GLN A 15 4.73 -15.54 5.00
N ASN A 16 4.28 -14.31 5.21
CA ASN A 16 4.48 -13.19 4.29
C ASN A 16 5.48 -12.15 4.85
N PHE A 17 5.95 -12.33 6.09
CA PHE A 17 6.78 -11.37 6.80
C PHE A 17 7.96 -12.01 7.53
N CYS A 18 9.09 -11.30 7.51
CA CYS A 18 10.29 -11.61 8.27
C CYS A 18 10.16 -11.09 9.71
N ALA A 19 10.27 -11.96 10.71
CA ALA A 19 10.19 -11.56 12.11
C ALA A 19 11.41 -10.77 12.62
N ASP A 20 12.55 -10.88 11.94
CA ASP A 20 13.80 -10.25 12.37
C ASP A 20 13.87 -8.77 11.97
N ASP A 21 13.32 -8.42 10.81
CA ASP A 21 13.42 -7.08 10.22
C ASP A 21 12.10 -6.50 9.71
N GLY A 22 11.00 -7.25 9.80
CA GLY A 22 9.66 -6.83 9.38
C GLY A 22 9.45 -6.74 7.86
N SER A 23 10.42 -7.17 7.05
CA SER A 23 10.29 -7.09 5.58
C SER A 23 9.35 -8.15 5.01
N ALA A 24 8.74 -7.84 3.86
CA ALA A 24 7.95 -8.82 3.11
C ALA A 24 8.84 -9.98 2.68
N LEU A 25 8.33 -11.19 2.83
CA LEU A 25 8.96 -12.39 2.28
C LEU A 25 8.64 -12.47 0.79
N VAL A 26 9.68 -12.49 -0.03
CA VAL A 26 9.51 -12.61 -1.48
C VAL A 26 9.47 -14.08 -1.87
N ALA A 27 8.53 -14.42 -2.76
CA ALA A 27 8.55 -15.71 -3.42
C ALA A 27 9.87 -15.85 -4.19
N MET A 28 10.52 -16.99 -4.08
CA MET A 28 11.68 -17.28 -4.92
C MET A 28 11.15 -17.37 -6.35
N VAL A 29 11.51 -16.38 -7.17
CA VAL A 29 11.10 -16.36 -8.57
C VAL A 29 11.82 -17.49 -9.28
N ALA A 30 11.08 -18.52 -9.71
CA ALA A 30 11.51 -19.38 -10.78
C ALA A 30 11.06 -18.71 -12.09
N ASP A 31 12.01 -18.39 -12.96
CA ASP A 31 11.80 -17.74 -14.26
C ASP A 31 10.56 -18.25 -15.01
N VAL A 32 9.61 -17.36 -15.34
CA VAL A 32 8.59 -17.61 -16.37
C VAL A 32 8.27 -16.33 -17.16
N GLN A 33 8.33 -16.49 -18.48
CA GLN A 33 8.26 -15.48 -19.56
C GLN A 33 6.87 -14.86 -19.80
N GLU A 34 6.91 -13.69 -20.46
CA GLU A 34 5.82 -12.80 -20.87
C GLU A 34 4.94 -13.26 -22.07
N LYS A 35 3.65 -12.84 -22.00
CA LYS A 35 2.66 -12.40 -23.04
C LYS A 35 2.16 -13.37 -24.14
N PRO A 36 0.94 -13.19 -24.72
CA PRO A 36 0.62 -12.06 -25.65
C PRO A 36 -0.84 -11.51 -25.66
N GLN A 37 -1.00 -10.39 -26.38
CA GLN A 37 -2.22 -9.58 -26.61
C GLN A 37 -3.03 -10.02 -27.85
N HIS A 38 -4.35 -9.85 -27.81
CA HIS A 38 -5.29 -10.12 -28.93
C HIS A 38 -5.67 -8.85 -29.73
N ALA A 39 -5.84 -9.03 -31.04
CA ALA A 39 -6.17 -8.01 -32.04
C ALA A 39 -7.65 -8.03 -32.44
N THR A 40 -8.22 -6.86 -32.75
CA THR A 40 -9.63 -6.64 -33.13
C THR A 40 -9.77 -6.45 -34.66
N THR A 41 -10.80 -7.05 -35.26
CA THR A 41 -11.16 -6.96 -36.69
C THR A 41 -12.52 -6.26 -36.87
N THR A 42 -12.63 -5.34 -37.83
CA THR A 42 -13.86 -4.60 -38.22
C THR A 42 -14.34 -4.96 -39.63
N GLN A 43 -15.66 -4.91 -39.88
CA GLN A 43 -16.31 -5.13 -41.19
C GLN A 43 -17.09 -3.88 -41.69
N PRO A 44 -17.33 -3.72 -43.01
CA PRO A 44 -17.99 -2.54 -43.59
C PRO A 44 -19.49 -2.71 -43.95
N VAL A 45 -20.21 -1.58 -43.98
CA VAL A 45 -21.66 -1.40 -44.23
C VAL A 45 -21.95 -1.10 -45.71
N GLN A 46 -23.07 -1.60 -46.26
CA GLN A 46 -23.58 -1.27 -47.60
C GLN A 46 -24.84 -0.39 -47.58
N ILE A 47 -25.00 0.44 -48.62
CA ILE A 47 -26.00 1.51 -48.78
C ILE A 47 -27.01 1.14 -49.89
N ILE A 48 -28.32 1.36 -49.66
CA ILE A 48 -29.40 1.11 -50.62
C ILE A 48 -29.95 2.43 -51.19
N GLN A 49 -30.20 2.48 -52.51
CA GLN A 49 -30.76 3.60 -53.27
C GLN A 49 -32.31 3.60 -53.31
N MET A 50 -32.93 4.78 -53.43
CA MET A 50 -34.39 4.98 -53.51
C MET A 50 -34.86 5.41 -54.93
N PRO A 51 -36.08 5.02 -55.37
CA PRO A 51 -36.72 5.60 -56.55
C PRO A 51 -37.92 6.53 -56.25
N THR A 52 -38.35 7.21 -57.31
CA THR A 52 -39.00 8.53 -57.36
C THR A 52 -40.53 8.55 -57.49
N LYS A 53 -41.07 9.68 -56.99
CA LYS A 53 -42.42 10.28 -56.95
C LYS A 53 -43.49 9.86 -57.98
N SER A 54 -44.71 9.65 -57.46
CA SER A 54 -46.00 9.61 -58.19
C SER A 54 -47.06 10.47 -57.49
N LYS A 55 -47.98 11.06 -58.28
CA LYS A 55 -49.00 12.05 -57.88
C LYS A 55 -50.39 11.42 -57.75
N THR A 56 -50.87 11.27 -56.53
CA THR A 56 -52.29 10.98 -56.21
C THR A 56 -52.62 11.58 -54.84
N GLY A 57 -52.97 12.87 -54.81
CA GLY A 57 -52.65 13.75 -53.68
C GLY A 57 -53.74 14.08 -52.66
N PHE A 58 -54.85 13.33 -52.51
CA PHE A 58 -55.86 13.72 -51.50
C PHE A 58 -56.41 12.57 -50.65
N TYR A 59 -56.91 11.48 -51.24
CA TYR A 59 -57.32 10.30 -50.46
C TYR A 59 -56.13 9.55 -49.85
N ILE A 60 -54.98 9.57 -50.54
CA ILE A 60 -53.71 9.11 -50.01
C ILE A 60 -53.29 9.93 -48.78
N PHE A 61 -53.58 11.24 -48.75
CA PHE A 61 -53.19 12.09 -47.62
C PHE A 61 -53.94 11.72 -46.35
N LEU A 62 -55.25 11.45 -46.41
CA LEU A 62 -56.03 11.03 -45.24
C LEU A 62 -55.64 9.62 -44.74
N SER A 63 -55.42 8.67 -45.65
CA SER A 63 -54.93 7.33 -45.28
C SER A 63 -53.51 7.39 -44.73
N ILE A 64 -52.65 8.26 -45.30
CA ILE A 64 -51.31 8.52 -44.77
C ILE A 64 -51.42 9.13 -43.38
N VAL A 65 -52.30 10.10 -43.12
CA VAL A 65 -52.44 10.72 -41.79
C VAL A 65 -52.88 9.69 -40.75
N LEU A 66 -53.85 8.82 -41.05
CA LEU A 66 -54.26 7.76 -40.13
C LEU A 66 -53.16 6.71 -39.90
N VAL A 67 -52.48 6.28 -40.97
CA VAL A 67 -51.32 5.38 -40.87
C VAL A 67 -50.19 6.05 -40.08
N LEU A 68 -49.92 7.34 -40.29
CA LEU A 68 -48.92 8.10 -39.55
C LEU A 68 -49.31 8.21 -38.07
N ILE A 69 -50.57 8.45 -37.72
CA ILE A 69 -51.01 8.46 -36.32
C ILE A 69 -50.81 7.09 -35.67
N SER A 70 -51.19 6.00 -36.36
CA SER A 70 -50.96 4.63 -35.86
C SER A 70 -49.46 4.30 -35.73
N VAL A 71 -48.64 4.69 -36.71
CA VAL A 71 -47.18 4.50 -36.70
C VAL A 71 -46.54 5.35 -35.60
N PHE A 72 -46.93 6.61 -35.41
CA PHE A 72 -46.42 7.46 -34.34
C PHE A 72 -46.83 6.94 -32.95
N GLY A 73 -48.06 6.45 -32.79
CA GLY A 73 -48.51 5.81 -31.56
C GLY A 73 -47.70 4.55 -31.24
N PHE A 74 -47.40 3.73 -32.25
CA PHE A 74 -46.56 2.54 -32.11
C PHE A 74 -45.09 2.88 -31.84
N LEU A 75 -44.50 3.86 -32.54
CA LEU A 75 -43.13 4.33 -32.28
C LEU A 75 -43.00 4.98 -30.90
N PHE A 76 -44.00 5.74 -30.45
CA PHE A 76 -44.04 6.28 -29.09
C PHE A 76 -44.16 5.17 -28.05
N TRP A 77 -44.97 4.14 -28.31
CA TRP A 77 -45.08 2.96 -27.45
C TRP A 77 -43.77 2.14 -27.41
N LEU A 78 -43.11 1.94 -28.56
CA LEU A 78 -41.78 1.32 -28.65
C LEU A 78 -40.72 2.13 -27.89
N LYS A 79 -40.67 3.45 -28.09
CA LYS A 79 -39.75 4.33 -27.33
C LYS A 79 -40.02 4.26 -25.83
N LYS A 80 -41.29 4.28 -25.41
CA LYS A 80 -41.68 4.21 -24.00
C LYS A 80 -41.38 2.84 -23.36
N THR A 81 -41.33 1.76 -24.15
CA THR A 81 -40.94 0.44 -23.68
C THR A 81 -39.43 0.30 -23.57
N ASP A 82 -38.68 0.86 -24.52
CA ASP A 82 -37.22 0.98 -24.49
C ASP A 82 -36.73 1.82 -23.29
N ASP A 83 -37.36 2.98 -23.04
CA ASP A 83 -37.08 3.84 -21.87
C ASP A 83 -37.32 3.13 -20.53
N ARG A 84 -38.22 2.12 -20.49
CA ARG A 84 -38.46 1.32 -19.28
C ARG A 84 -37.39 0.25 -19.09
N ALA A 85 -36.99 -0.43 -20.16
CA ALA A 85 -35.94 -1.45 -20.13
C ALA A 85 -34.60 -0.83 -19.69
N HIS A 86 -34.20 0.30 -20.28
CA HIS A 86 -32.99 1.01 -19.87
C HIS A 86 -33.03 1.46 -18.40
N LYS A 87 -34.18 1.94 -17.90
CA LYS A 87 -34.32 2.30 -16.48
C LYS A 87 -34.23 1.10 -15.54
N GLU A 88 -34.64 -0.09 -15.98
CA GLU A 88 -34.49 -1.32 -15.19
C GLU A 88 -33.04 -1.78 -15.16
N GLU A 89 -32.33 -1.72 -16.29
CA GLU A 89 -30.88 -2.00 -16.36
C GLU A 89 -30.06 -1.03 -15.49
N GLU A 90 -30.34 0.28 -15.56
CA GLU A 90 -29.69 1.28 -14.71
C GLU A 90 -29.90 1.00 -13.22
N LYS A 91 -31.12 0.63 -12.83
CA LYS A 91 -31.41 0.25 -11.44
C LYS A 91 -30.68 -1.02 -11.02
N GLN A 92 -30.58 -2.01 -11.91
CA GLN A 92 -29.84 -3.25 -11.63
C GLN A 92 -28.35 -2.98 -11.48
N MET A 93 -27.75 -2.18 -12.38
CA MET A 93 -26.34 -1.76 -12.27
C MET A 93 -26.09 -0.98 -10.98
N ALA A 94 -26.95 -0.04 -10.62
CA ALA A 94 -26.81 0.72 -9.37
C ALA A 94 -26.94 -0.19 -8.13
N LYS A 95 -27.83 -1.18 -8.17
CA LYS A 95 -27.99 -2.15 -7.08
C LYS A 95 -26.75 -3.03 -6.93
N MET A 96 -26.23 -3.55 -8.03
CA MET A 96 -25.00 -4.36 -8.05
C MET A 96 -23.81 -3.55 -7.53
N GLN A 97 -23.64 -2.30 -7.95
CA GLN A 97 -22.61 -1.40 -7.43
C GLN A 97 -22.74 -1.16 -5.92
N ALA A 98 -23.96 -1.02 -5.40
CA ALA A 98 -24.19 -0.85 -3.97
C ALA A 98 -23.88 -2.11 -3.17
N GLU A 99 -24.22 -3.29 -3.70
CA GLU A 99 -23.89 -4.60 -3.09
C GLU A 99 -22.36 -4.81 -3.08
N ASP A 100 -21.67 -4.49 -4.18
CA ASP A 100 -20.20 -4.55 -4.27
C ASP A 100 -19.54 -3.56 -3.28
N GLU A 101 -20.08 -2.35 -3.14
CA GLU A 101 -19.57 -1.35 -2.19
C GLU A 101 -19.76 -1.79 -0.72
N GLU A 102 -20.90 -2.40 -0.38
CA GLU A 102 -21.16 -2.93 0.95
C GLU A 102 -20.22 -4.11 1.27
N GLU A 103 -20.02 -5.02 0.31
CA GLU A 103 -19.09 -6.14 0.45
C GLU A 103 -17.64 -5.63 0.64
N TYR A 104 -17.22 -4.66 -0.17
CA TYR A 104 -15.91 -4.02 -0.04
C TYR A 104 -15.70 -3.42 1.36
N LYS A 105 -16.67 -2.64 1.86
CA LYS A 105 -16.60 -2.05 3.21
C LYS A 105 -16.50 -3.12 4.30
N LYS A 106 -17.23 -4.22 4.15
CA LYS A 106 -17.20 -5.35 5.09
C LYS A 106 -15.85 -6.05 5.09
N ARG A 107 -15.26 -6.30 3.91
CA ARG A 107 -13.91 -6.88 3.78
C ARG A 107 -12.85 -5.95 4.37
N LEU A 108 -12.93 -4.66 4.08
CA LEU A 108 -12.03 -3.64 4.63
C LEU A 108 -12.10 -3.56 6.16
N ALA A 109 -13.30 -3.57 6.72
CA ALA A 109 -13.50 -3.57 8.17
C ALA A 109 -12.93 -4.85 8.83
N ALA A 110 -12.99 -6.00 8.15
CA ALA A 110 -12.42 -7.25 8.66
C ALA A 110 -10.89 -7.31 8.54
N ALA A 111 -10.32 -6.60 7.57
CA ALA A 111 -8.88 -6.55 7.31
C ALA A 111 -8.14 -5.53 8.17
N ARG A 112 -8.79 -4.41 8.53
CA ARG A 112 -8.21 -3.38 9.41
C ARG A 112 -7.91 -3.93 10.81
N LEU A 113 -6.84 -3.42 11.38
CA LEU A 113 -6.43 -3.68 12.75
C LEU A 113 -6.94 -2.59 13.70
N SER A 114 -7.10 -2.96 14.96
CA SER A 114 -7.48 -2.06 16.06
C SER A 114 -6.37 -1.92 17.11
N ASP A 115 -6.49 -0.92 17.98
CA ASP A 115 -5.59 -0.76 19.15
C ASP A 115 -5.64 -1.99 20.08
N ASP A 116 -6.80 -2.65 20.17
CA ASP A 116 -6.97 -3.89 20.94
C ASP A 116 -6.16 -5.05 20.34
N ASP A 117 -6.05 -5.15 19.01
CA ASP A 117 -5.24 -6.16 18.35
C ASP A 117 -3.75 -5.93 18.62
N VAL A 118 -3.31 -4.66 18.59
CA VAL A 118 -1.95 -4.26 18.95
C VAL A 118 -1.65 -4.60 20.40
N LYS A 119 -2.55 -4.26 21.32
CA LYS A 119 -2.41 -4.57 22.75
C LYS A 119 -2.29 -6.06 22.99
N LYS A 120 -3.18 -6.86 22.40
CA LYS A 120 -3.13 -8.34 22.50
C LYS A 120 -1.81 -8.90 21.97
N ALA A 121 -1.32 -8.38 20.84
CA ALA A 121 -0.05 -8.81 20.27
C ALA A 121 1.16 -8.47 21.17
N LEU A 122 1.21 -7.26 21.73
CA LEU A 122 2.26 -6.86 22.66
C LEU A 122 2.20 -7.66 23.98
N ASP A 123 1.01 -7.86 24.53
CA ASP A 123 0.80 -8.65 25.74
C ASP A 123 1.24 -10.11 25.54
N ALA A 124 0.98 -10.71 24.38
CA ALA A 124 1.40 -12.06 24.05
C ALA A 124 2.94 -12.24 24.01
N ILE A 125 3.69 -11.21 23.64
CA ILE A 125 5.16 -11.26 23.58
C ILE A 125 5.80 -10.86 24.92
N SER A 126 5.07 -10.11 25.75
CA SER A 126 5.57 -9.49 26.98
C SER A 126 6.06 -10.46 28.07
N ALA A 127 5.76 -11.75 27.98
CA ALA A 127 6.14 -12.76 28.98
C ALA A 127 7.67 -12.92 29.16
N GLY A 128 8.49 -12.37 28.25
CA GLY A 128 9.96 -12.43 28.33
C GLY A 128 10.72 -11.11 28.10
N SER A 129 10.04 -9.96 28.01
CA SER A 129 10.67 -8.67 27.65
C SER A 129 10.67 -7.64 28.78
N SER A 130 11.74 -6.84 28.90
CA SER A 130 11.78 -5.68 29.81
C SER A 130 10.62 -4.71 29.57
N ALA A 131 10.07 -4.13 30.64
CA ALA A 131 9.04 -3.08 30.56
C ALA A 131 9.47 -1.90 29.67
N THR A 132 10.76 -1.54 29.71
CA THR A 132 11.31 -0.44 28.89
C THR A 132 11.20 -0.71 27.38
N TYR A 133 11.35 -1.95 26.95
CA TYR A 133 11.22 -2.30 25.52
C TYR A 133 9.77 -2.34 25.07
N ARG A 134 8.85 -2.66 25.99
CA ARG A 134 7.41 -2.67 25.71
C ARG A 134 6.89 -1.26 25.43
N ASP A 135 7.30 -0.26 26.21
CA ASP A 135 6.85 1.13 26.00
C ASP A 135 7.34 1.66 24.65
N CYS A 136 8.63 1.46 24.34
CA CYS A 136 9.18 1.78 23.02
C CYS A 136 8.45 1.05 21.88
N ALA A 137 8.12 -0.24 22.08
CA ALA A 137 7.42 -1.02 21.07
C ALA A 137 5.97 -0.54 20.89
N ALA A 138 5.29 -0.10 21.94
CA ALA A 138 3.94 0.45 21.86
C ALA A 138 3.88 1.68 20.95
N ASP A 139 4.84 2.61 21.09
CA ASP A 139 4.94 3.79 20.22
C ASP A 139 5.12 3.41 18.74
N LYS A 140 6.03 2.46 18.47
CA LYS A 140 6.28 1.95 17.11
C LYS A 140 5.06 1.22 16.54
N MET A 141 4.35 0.45 17.38
CA MET A 141 3.16 -0.26 16.97
C MET A 141 1.99 0.67 16.65
N GLY A 142 1.87 1.81 17.34
CA GLY A 142 0.92 2.85 16.97
C GLY A 142 1.16 3.41 15.56
N LEU A 143 2.43 3.58 15.17
CA LEU A 143 2.80 3.97 13.81
C LEU A 143 2.54 2.84 12.80
N TYR A 144 2.92 1.60 13.13
CA TYR A 144 2.63 0.43 12.30
C TYR A 144 1.14 0.30 12.02
N LEU A 145 0.28 0.44 13.03
CA LEU A 145 -1.17 0.35 12.91
C LEU A 145 -1.72 1.36 11.89
N LYS A 146 -1.28 2.62 11.99
CA LYS A 146 -1.68 3.67 11.06
C LYS A 146 -1.28 3.33 9.62
N ARG A 147 -0.03 2.93 9.42
CA ARG A 147 0.49 2.56 8.09
C ARG A 147 -0.19 1.32 7.53
N TYR A 148 -0.41 0.30 8.36
CA TYR A 148 -1.05 -0.95 7.96
C TYR A 148 -2.48 -0.71 7.49
N ASN A 149 -3.26 0.08 8.24
CA ASN A 149 -4.64 0.36 7.89
C ASN A 149 -4.76 1.16 6.59
N VAL A 150 -3.83 2.08 6.34
CA VAL A 150 -3.73 2.76 5.04
C VAL A 150 -3.31 1.74 3.95
N TRP A 151 -2.26 0.96 4.16
CA TRP A 151 -1.78 -0.02 3.19
C TRP A 151 -2.87 -1.02 2.75
N VAL A 152 -3.69 -1.51 3.68
CA VAL A 152 -4.82 -2.43 3.39
C VAL A 152 -5.85 -1.78 2.46
N GLU A 153 -6.07 -0.48 2.54
CA GLU A 153 -7.02 0.23 1.65
C GLU A 153 -6.57 0.25 0.18
N TRP A 154 -5.27 0.04 -0.07
CA TRP A 154 -4.68 0.10 -1.41
C TRP A 154 -4.38 -1.29 -1.99
N GLN A 155 -4.72 -2.36 -1.27
CA GLN A 155 -4.57 -3.72 -1.78
C GLN A 155 -5.78 -4.13 -2.61
N GLU A 156 -5.54 -4.63 -3.83
CA GLU A 156 -6.57 -5.27 -4.65
C GLU A 156 -7.13 -6.52 -3.95
N ASP A 157 -6.27 -7.29 -3.29
CA ASP A 157 -6.67 -8.43 -2.46
C ASP A 157 -6.37 -8.15 -0.97
N MET A 158 -7.42 -7.73 -0.25
CA MET A 158 -7.30 -7.44 1.18
C MET A 158 -6.97 -8.70 1.98
N PRO A 159 -6.06 -8.60 2.97
CA PRO A 159 -5.77 -9.72 3.84
C PRO A 159 -7.01 -10.15 4.63
N THR A 160 -7.12 -11.46 4.88
CA THR A 160 -8.12 -11.98 5.81
C THR A 160 -7.82 -11.49 7.23
N LYS A 161 -8.83 -11.51 8.10
CA LYS A 161 -8.65 -11.18 9.53
C LYS A 161 -7.54 -11.99 10.18
N ALA A 162 -7.44 -13.29 9.85
CA ALA A 162 -6.40 -14.17 10.37
C ALA A 162 -4.99 -13.71 9.92
N HIS A 163 -4.82 -13.35 8.64
CA HIS A 163 -3.56 -12.80 8.14
C HIS A 163 -3.23 -11.46 8.80
N SER A 164 -4.20 -10.55 8.98
CA SER A 164 -3.98 -9.28 9.69
C SER A 164 -3.51 -9.51 11.13
N GLN A 165 -4.13 -10.46 11.84
CA GLN A 165 -3.73 -10.83 13.19
C GLN A 165 -2.33 -11.46 13.25
N GLN A 166 -1.96 -12.26 12.25
CA GLN A 166 -0.59 -12.76 12.15
C GLN A 166 0.42 -11.62 11.92
N ASN A 167 0.09 -10.69 11.02
CA ASN A 167 0.96 -9.56 10.70
C ASN A 167 1.19 -8.65 11.91
N VAL A 168 0.14 -8.36 12.71
CA VAL A 168 0.29 -7.52 13.92
C VAL A 168 1.14 -8.20 14.99
N THR A 169 1.05 -9.52 15.16
CA THR A 169 1.94 -10.28 16.05
C THR A 169 3.40 -10.21 15.60
N LEU A 170 3.67 -10.40 14.30
CA LEU A 170 5.02 -10.31 13.75
C LEU A 170 5.58 -8.89 13.88
N ALA A 171 4.76 -7.86 13.63
CA ALA A 171 5.15 -6.47 13.78
C ALA A 171 5.46 -6.11 15.25
N ALA A 172 4.70 -6.65 16.20
CA ALA A 172 4.97 -6.46 17.62
C ALA A 172 6.31 -7.08 18.03
N GLN A 173 6.62 -8.28 17.52
CA GLN A 173 7.91 -8.94 17.76
C GLN A 173 9.07 -8.16 17.14
N ALA A 174 8.91 -7.69 15.90
CA ALA A 174 9.89 -6.86 15.23
C ALA A 174 10.10 -5.53 15.98
N SER A 175 9.04 -4.90 16.49
CA SER A 175 9.12 -3.65 17.24
C SER A 175 9.91 -3.80 18.54
N ILE A 176 9.69 -4.90 19.29
CA ILE A 176 10.48 -5.22 20.49
C ILE A 176 11.95 -5.44 20.13
N ASN A 177 12.23 -6.14 19.03
CA ASN A 177 13.60 -6.36 18.56
C ASN A 177 14.28 -5.04 18.16
N SER A 178 13.59 -4.16 17.43
CA SER A 178 14.09 -2.83 17.10
C SER A 178 14.41 -2.01 18.36
N CYS A 179 13.53 -2.01 19.36
CA CYS A 179 13.77 -1.30 20.62
C CYS A 179 14.98 -1.87 21.40
N ARG A 180 15.17 -3.18 21.36
CA ARG A 180 16.35 -3.84 21.94
C ARG A 180 17.64 -3.43 21.22
N GLN A 181 17.64 -3.40 19.89
CA GLN A 181 18.79 -2.97 19.09
C GLN A 181 19.14 -1.49 19.35
N GLU A 182 18.15 -0.61 19.50
CA GLU A 182 18.36 0.79 19.84
C GLU A 182 18.98 0.96 21.24
N ALA A 183 18.57 0.13 22.21
CA ALA A 183 19.18 0.11 23.54
C ALA A 183 20.62 -0.46 23.49
N GLU A 184 20.85 -1.52 22.71
CA GLU A 184 22.18 -2.09 22.52
C GLU A 184 23.13 -1.10 21.85
N ALA A 185 22.68 -0.37 20.83
CA ALA A 185 23.45 0.69 20.18
C ALA A 185 23.86 1.78 21.18
N LEU A 186 22.95 2.20 22.07
CA LEU A 186 23.27 3.16 23.13
C LEU A 186 24.26 2.61 24.16
N ASN A 187 24.23 1.31 24.46
CA ASN A 187 25.14 0.71 25.43
C ASN A 187 26.55 0.52 24.84
N THR A 188 26.60 0.05 23.60
CA THR A 188 27.83 -0.39 22.93
C THR A 188 28.49 0.68 22.06
N GLY A 189 27.76 1.74 21.70
CA GLY A 189 28.19 2.74 20.72
C GLY A 189 28.32 2.17 19.30
N LYS A 190 27.63 1.07 18.99
CA LYS A 190 27.64 0.44 17.67
C LYS A 190 26.42 0.88 16.85
N PRO A 191 26.60 1.58 15.72
CA PRO A 191 25.52 1.96 14.81
C PRO A 191 25.00 0.77 14.00
N SER A 192 24.06 1.01 13.08
CA SER A 192 23.49 -0.01 12.18
C SER A 192 24.47 -0.49 11.09
N PHE A 193 25.59 0.23 10.89
CA PHE A 193 26.62 -0.08 9.92
C PHE A 193 27.94 -0.54 10.56
N ASP A 194 28.82 -1.10 9.73
CA ASP A 194 30.12 -1.62 10.17
C ASP A 194 31.15 -0.49 10.35
N CYS A 195 31.47 -0.18 11.60
CA CYS A 195 32.47 0.83 11.94
C CYS A 195 33.88 0.55 11.40
N ALA A 196 34.23 -0.71 11.10
CA ALA A 196 35.52 -1.01 10.47
C ALA A 196 35.61 -0.49 9.02
N LYS A 197 34.47 -0.15 8.40
CA LYS A 197 34.38 0.38 7.03
C LYS A 197 34.14 1.89 7.00
N ALA A 198 34.04 2.54 8.16
CA ALA A 198 33.83 3.98 8.25
C ALA A 198 35.09 4.73 7.79
N VAL A 199 35.02 5.33 6.59
CA VAL A 199 36.14 6.12 6.02
C VAL A 199 35.83 7.60 5.91
N ILE A 200 34.54 7.97 6.05
CA ILE A 200 34.08 9.37 5.99
C ILE A 200 34.09 9.94 7.42
N PRO A 201 34.52 11.22 7.62
CA PRO A 201 34.60 11.83 8.95
C PRO A 201 33.30 11.72 9.78
N THR A 202 32.14 11.85 9.14
CA THR A 202 30.84 11.69 9.80
C THR A 202 30.60 10.29 10.33
N GLU A 203 30.94 9.26 9.56
CA GLU A 203 30.79 7.87 9.99
C GLU A 203 31.76 7.53 11.11
N ALA A 204 32.99 8.04 11.05
CA ALA A 204 33.96 7.91 12.13
C ALA A 204 33.44 8.56 13.43
N ALA A 205 32.84 9.76 13.34
CA ALA A 205 32.23 10.43 14.48
C ALA A 205 31.05 9.65 15.09
N ILE A 206 30.21 9.03 14.26
CA ILE A 206 29.10 8.17 14.71
C ILE A 206 29.63 6.90 15.41
N CYS A 207 30.74 6.36 14.92
CA CYS A 207 31.38 5.16 15.46
C CYS A 207 32.20 5.40 16.74
N ASP A 208 32.37 6.65 17.17
CA ASP A 208 33.12 6.97 18.38
C ASP A 208 32.30 6.64 19.64
N ALA A 209 32.35 5.37 20.04
CA ALA A 209 31.62 4.82 21.18
C ALA A 209 32.05 5.39 22.54
N LYS A 210 33.20 6.06 22.62
CA LYS A 210 33.70 6.63 23.88
C LYS A 210 32.93 7.90 24.24
N ASP A 211 32.65 8.72 23.23
CA ASP A 211 32.13 10.06 23.43
C ASP A 211 30.70 10.24 22.87
N ASN A 212 30.20 9.36 21.98
CA ASN A 212 28.98 9.62 21.18
C ASN A 212 28.02 8.43 20.99
N LYS A 213 27.71 7.68 22.05
CA LYS A 213 26.81 6.51 21.93
C LYS A 213 25.38 6.88 21.49
N GLU A 214 24.97 8.11 21.75
CA GLU A 214 23.69 8.67 21.31
C GLU A 214 23.60 8.75 19.79
N LEU A 215 24.71 9.04 19.08
CA LEU A 215 24.73 9.04 17.61
C LEU A 215 24.56 7.63 17.06
N ALA A 216 25.22 6.63 17.67
CA ALA A 216 25.02 5.23 17.30
C ALA A 216 23.56 4.78 17.52
N GLN A 217 22.95 5.18 18.63
CA GLN A 217 21.52 4.91 18.87
C GLN A 217 20.63 5.62 17.84
N LEU A 218 20.91 6.89 17.51
CA LEU A 218 20.15 7.64 16.50
C LEU A 218 20.25 7.00 15.11
N ASP A 219 21.43 6.49 14.76
CA ASP A 219 21.63 5.73 13.53
C ASP A 219 20.77 4.45 13.50
N MET A 220 20.79 3.67 14.59
CA MET A 220 19.93 2.48 14.72
C MET A 220 18.42 2.82 14.66
N LYS A 221 18.01 3.93 15.30
CA LYS A 221 16.63 4.43 15.28
C LYS A 221 16.19 4.79 13.86
N LEU A 222 17.04 5.48 13.11
CA LEU A 222 16.76 5.85 11.73
C LEU A 222 16.65 4.60 10.85
N ASP A 223 17.57 3.66 10.97
CA ASP A 223 17.57 2.42 10.21
C ASP A 223 16.26 1.62 10.43
N ASN A 224 15.80 1.51 11.68
CA ASN A 224 14.49 0.95 12.02
C ASN A 224 13.32 1.74 11.41
N ALA A 225 13.32 3.07 11.52
CA ALA A 225 12.26 3.92 10.99
C ALA A 225 12.20 3.85 9.45
N ALA A 226 13.36 3.81 8.80
CA ALA A 226 13.51 3.74 7.35
C ALA A 226 13.06 2.37 6.82
N ARG A 227 13.40 1.26 7.47
CA ARG A 227 12.85 -0.06 7.13
C ARG A 227 11.33 -0.07 7.15
N SER A 228 10.74 0.45 8.24
CA SER A 228 9.28 0.51 8.37
C SER A 228 8.65 1.41 7.31
N ALA A 229 9.20 2.61 7.06
CA ALA A 229 8.67 3.53 6.05
C ALA A 229 8.78 2.95 4.64
N ARG A 230 9.92 2.33 4.31
CA ARG A 230 10.17 1.67 3.03
C ARG A 230 9.23 0.50 2.77
N PHE A 231 8.80 -0.21 3.81
CA PHE A 231 7.87 -1.31 3.67
C PHE A 231 6.51 -0.82 3.16
N PHE A 232 6.05 0.35 3.63
CA PHE A 232 4.70 0.85 3.37
C PHE A 232 4.60 1.83 2.19
N THR A 233 5.71 2.26 1.59
CA THR A 233 5.69 3.25 0.50
C THR A 233 5.21 2.66 -0.83
N SER A 234 4.29 3.35 -1.52
CA SER A 234 3.94 3.07 -2.93
C SER A 234 5.02 3.47 -3.92
N ASP A 235 5.96 4.35 -3.56
CA ASP A 235 7.03 4.84 -4.44
C ASP A 235 8.44 4.55 -3.87
N PRO A 236 8.93 3.31 -4.00
CA PRO A 236 10.27 2.93 -3.56
C PRO A 236 11.38 3.76 -4.22
N SER A 237 11.18 4.26 -5.44
CA SER A 237 12.18 5.04 -6.16
C SER A 237 12.36 6.41 -5.53
N ARG A 238 11.26 7.11 -5.24
CA ARG A 238 11.27 8.38 -4.52
C ARG A 238 11.80 8.21 -3.10
N PHE A 239 11.40 7.15 -2.39
CA PHE A 239 11.94 6.85 -1.06
C PHE A 239 13.48 6.71 -1.10
N ASN A 240 14.00 5.93 -2.06
CA ASN A 240 15.45 5.74 -2.19
C ASN A 240 16.18 7.04 -2.56
N ALA A 241 15.58 7.90 -3.40
CA ALA A 241 16.15 9.20 -3.73
C ALA A 241 16.20 10.13 -2.50
N MET A 242 15.14 10.15 -1.69
CA MET A 242 15.09 10.89 -0.42
C MET A 242 16.19 10.41 0.54
N MET A 243 16.33 9.09 0.74
CA MET A 243 17.35 8.54 1.65
C MET A 243 18.79 8.82 1.18
N LYS A 244 19.05 8.78 -0.14
CA LYS A 244 20.34 9.19 -0.72
C LYS A 244 20.64 10.66 -0.49
N SER A 245 19.64 11.52 -0.68
CA SER A 245 19.77 12.96 -0.42
C SER A 245 20.08 13.24 1.05
N TRP A 246 19.37 12.56 1.95
CA TRP A 246 19.61 12.64 3.39
C TRP A 246 21.02 12.21 3.77
N LEU A 247 21.54 11.09 3.26
CA LEU A 247 22.91 10.64 3.53
C LEU A 247 23.95 11.69 3.13
N LYS A 248 23.77 12.33 1.97
CA LYS A 248 24.64 13.42 1.52
C LYS A 248 24.58 14.61 2.48
N ASN A 249 23.38 15.00 2.92
CA ASN A 249 23.20 16.09 3.87
C ASN A 249 23.89 15.77 5.21
N ARG A 250 23.63 14.60 5.80
CA ARG A 250 24.30 14.13 7.02
C ARG A 250 25.82 14.19 6.90
N ASN A 251 26.37 13.71 5.78
CA ASN A 251 27.83 13.66 5.58
C ASN A 251 28.47 15.05 5.42
N ASN A 252 27.69 16.09 5.07
CA ASN A 252 28.21 17.47 5.05
C ASN A 252 28.49 18.03 6.45
N CYS A 253 27.96 17.39 7.52
CA CYS A 253 28.26 17.78 8.89
C CYS A 253 29.72 17.53 9.30
N GLY A 254 30.48 16.71 8.55
CA GLY A 254 31.84 16.35 8.96
C GLY A 254 31.82 15.67 10.33
N THR A 255 32.51 16.24 11.32
CA THR A 255 32.56 15.73 12.70
C THR A 255 31.71 16.55 13.68
N ASP A 256 30.86 17.45 13.20
CA ASP A 256 29.95 18.23 14.04
C ASP A 256 28.83 17.34 14.58
N LEU A 257 28.92 16.99 15.87
CA LEU A 257 28.02 16.06 16.54
C LEU A 257 26.58 16.55 16.60
N ASP A 258 26.38 17.85 16.84
CA ASP A 258 25.05 18.45 16.92
C ASP A 258 24.40 18.50 15.54
N CYS A 259 25.17 18.84 14.50
CA CYS A 259 24.70 18.77 13.11
C CYS A 259 24.25 17.35 12.75
N ILE A 260 25.07 16.34 13.08
CA ILE A 260 24.75 14.93 12.81
C ILE A 260 23.48 14.51 13.56
N ALA A 261 23.41 14.80 14.86
CA ALA A 261 22.26 14.45 15.69
C ALA A 261 20.96 15.09 15.16
N ASN A 262 21.01 16.35 14.74
CA ASN A 262 19.86 17.05 14.17
C ASN A 262 19.42 16.47 12.83
N ALA A 263 20.38 16.10 11.96
CA ALA A 263 20.09 15.43 10.69
C ALA A 263 19.37 14.09 10.90
N TYR A 264 19.76 13.32 11.92
CA TYR A 264 19.05 12.09 12.31
C TYR A 264 17.65 12.38 12.85
N LYS A 265 17.53 13.23 13.88
CA LYS A 265 16.24 13.52 14.54
C LYS A 265 15.19 14.06 13.55
N SER A 266 15.58 15.00 12.69
CA SER A 266 14.71 15.58 11.66
C SER A 266 14.20 14.51 10.68
N THR A 267 15.07 13.60 10.27
CA THR A 267 14.71 12.56 9.29
C THR A 267 13.91 11.43 9.91
N ILE A 268 14.23 11.02 11.15
CA ILE A 268 13.39 10.09 11.92
C ILE A 268 11.97 10.66 12.06
N SER A 269 11.85 11.94 12.40
CA SER A 269 10.55 12.61 12.50
C SER A 269 9.80 12.62 11.16
N THR A 270 10.50 12.92 10.06
CA THR A 270 9.94 12.89 8.70
C THR A 270 9.47 11.48 8.31
N LEU A 271 10.27 10.46 8.58
CA LEU A 271 9.90 9.08 8.31
C LEU A 271 8.68 8.71 9.14
N ASN A 272 8.67 9.00 10.45
CA ASN A 272 7.56 8.62 11.33
C ASN A 272 6.25 9.37 11.06
N SER A 273 6.28 10.50 10.37
CA SER A 273 5.06 11.20 9.92
C SER A 273 4.52 10.69 8.58
N GLN A 274 5.32 9.94 7.81
CA GLN A 274 4.87 9.31 6.58
C GLN A 274 3.95 8.13 6.91
N ILE A 275 2.67 8.31 6.60
CA ILE A 275 1.62 7.27 6.58
C ILE A 275 1.24 6.98 5.12
N GLU A 276 2.23 6.96 4.24
CA GLU A 276 1.95 6.79 2.81
C GLU A 276 1.52 5.35 2.52
N PRO A 277 0.49 5.16 1.68
CA PRO A 277 0.24 3.94 0.92
C PRO A 277 1.21 3.81 -0.26
#